data_AF-A0A9W9JM83-F1
#
_entry.id   AF-A0A9W9JM83-F1
#
_cell.length_a   1.000
_cell.length_b   1.000
_cell.length_c   1.000
_cell.angle_alpha   90.00
_cell.angle_beta   90.00
_cell.angle_gamma   90.00
#
_symmetry.space_group_name_H-M   'P 1'
#
loop_
_entity.id
_entity.type
_entity.pdbx_description
1 polymer ?
#
loop_
_entity_poly.entity_id
_entity_poly.type
_entity_poly.pdbx_seq_one_letter_code
_entity_poly.pdbx_strand_id
1 'polypeptide(L)'
;MINSPRLNREKVLSKDETITLRSSYEKLLRRVLPPTVVLLSENEGGNFYSRSLISRLSEYYPLSLLEINYRCHPEILDWPTSAIYKGKITAND
;
A
#
# COMPACT_ATOMS: atom_id res chain seq x y z
N MET A 1 -9.13 -37.49 24.84
CA MET A 1 -9.18 -36.82 23.51
C MET A 1 -9.52 -35.36 23.75
N ILE A 2 -8.59 -34.45 23.52
CA ILE A 2 -8.80 -33.00 23.70
C ILE A 2 -9.25 -32.44 22.35
N ASN A 3 -10.49 -31.97 22.26
CA ASN A 3 -11.01 -31.28 21.08
C ASN A 3 -10.61 -29.80 21.17
N SER A 4 -9.60 -29.39 20.40
CA SER A 4 -9.28 -27.98 20.21
C SER A 4 -10.34 -27.29 19.33
N PRO A 5 -10.85 -26.10 19.70
CA PRO A 5 -11.80 -25.38 18.87
C PRO A 5 -11.09 -24.89 17.59
N ARG A 6 -11.59 -25.31 16.42
CA ARG A 6 -11.12 -24.81 15.13
C ARG A 6 -11.47 -23.33 15.05
N LEU A 7 -10.44 -22.48 15.05
CA LEU A 7 -10.55 -21.06 14.76
C LEU A 7 -11.17 -20.91 13.36
N ASN A 8 -12.37 -20.34 13.28
CA ASN A 8 -13.11 -20.13 12.04
C ASN A 8 -12.36 -19.07 11.21
N ARG A 9 -11.47 -19.53 10.32
CA ARG A 9 -10.68 -18.67 9.44
C ARG A 9 -11.45 -18.42 8.16
N GLU A 10 -11.41 -17.16 7.75
CA GLU A 10 -11.85 -16.60 6.46
C GLU A 10 -13.31 -16.13 6.42
N LYS A 11 -13.52 -14.93 6.96
CA LYS A 11 -14.63 -14.08 6.51
C LYS A 11 -14.29 -13.61 5.08
N VAL A 12 -14.87 -14.27 4.08
CA VAL A 12 -14.72 -13.88 2.67
C VAL A 12 -15.41 -12.53 2.50
N LEU A 13 -14.60 -11.49 2.28
CA LEU A 13 -15.06 -10.13 2.04
C LEU A 13 -15.82 -10.05 0.72
N SER A 14 -16.86 -9.23 0.69
CA SER A 14 -17.60 -8.93 -0.54
C SER A 14 -16.66 -8.33 -1.60
N LYS A 15 -17.02 -8.45 -2.89
CA LYS A 15 -16.30 -7.80 -3.99
C LYS A 15 -16.12 -6.30 -3.76
N ASP A 16 -17.13 -5.62 -3.25
CA ASP A 16 -17.07 -4.17 -3.01
C ASP A 16 -16.19 -3.83 -1.82
N GLU A 17 -16.20 -4.66 -0.77
CA GLU A 17 -15.33 -4.52 0.39
C GLU A 17 -13.88 -4.78 0.01
N THR A 18 -13.60 -5.77 -0.84
CA THR A 18 -12.25 -6.04 -1.35
C THR A 18 -11.74 -4.93 -2.28
N ILE A 19 -12.60 -4.33 -3.10
CA ILE A 19 -12.25 -3.17 -3.94
C ILE A 19 -11.92 -1.95 -3.06
N THR A 20 -12.73 -1.70 -2.02
CA THR A 20 -12.54 -0.59 -1.08
C THR A 20 -11.29 -0.79 -0.21
N LEU A 21 -11.05 -2.02 0.27
CA LEU A 21 -9.82 -2.40 0.95
C LEU A 21 -8.63 -2.20 0.02
N ARG A 22 -8.68 -2.70 -1.22
CA ARG A 22 -7.60 -2.54 -2.21
C ARG A 22 -7.30 -1.08 -2.49
N SER A 23 -8.31 -0.24 -2.70
CA SER A 23 -8.13 1.19 -2.88
C SER A 23 -7.49 1.86 -1.67
N SER A 24 -7.81 1.39 -0.45
CA SER A 24 -7.25 1.90 0.81
C SER A 24 -5.82 1.42 1.05
N TYR A 25 -5.51 0.17 0.73
CA TYR A 25 -4.16 -0.42 0.82
C TYR A 25 -3.21 0.14 -0.24
N GLU A 26 -3.69 0.36 -1.47
CA GLU A 26 -2.90 1.03 -2.50
C GLU A 26 -2.55 2.47 -2.11
N LYS A 27 -3.47 3.21 -1.47
CA LYS A 27 -3.22 4.58 -0.99
C LYS A 27 -2.10 4.68 0.05
N LEU A 28 -1.88 3.65 0.85
CA LEU A 28 -0.91 3.66 1.95
C LEU A 28 0.51 3.29 1.50
N LEU A 29 0.65 2.58 0.39
CA LEU A 29 1.92 2.03 -0.11
C LEU A 29 2.40 2.65 -1.42
N ARG A 30 1.50 3.30 -2.17
CA ARG A 30 1.78 4.00 -3.43
C ARG A 30 1.70 5.51 -3.27
N ARG A 31 2.63 6.10 -2.52
CA ARG A 31 2.83 7.57 -2.58
C ARG A 31 3.44 8.03 -3.92
N VAL A 32 3.68 7.08 -4.83
CA VAL A 32 4.18 7.24 -6.20
C VAL A 32 3.32 6.36 -7.13
N LEU A 33 3.26 6.72 -8.42
CA LEU A 33 2.43 6.03 -9.42
C LEU A 33 2.77 4.52 -9.54
N PRO A 34 1.77 3.65 -9.74
CA PRO A 34 2.01 2.25 -10.07
C PRO A 34 2.65 2.06 -11.45
N PRO A 35 3.20 0.86 -11.74
CA PRO A 35 3.66 0.54 -13.08
C PRO A 35 2.51 0.63 -14.09
N THR A 36 2.79 1.24 -15.24
CA THR A 36 1.85 1.30 -16.36
C THR A 36 1.69 -0.09 -16.97
N VAL A 37 0.44 -0.56 -17.05
CA VAL A 37 0.09 -1.85 -17.69
C VAL A 37 -0.68 -1.55 -18.96
N VAL A 38 -0.10 -1.92 -20.10
CA VAL A 38 -0.68 -1.63 -21.43
C VAL A 38 -1.80 -2.62 -21.80
N LEU A 39 -1.81 -3.82 -21.18
CA LEU A 39 -2.74 -4.89 -21.50
C LEU A 39 -3.31 -5.51 -20.21
N LEU A 40 -4.60 -5.28 -19.94
CA LEU A 40 -5.22 -5.66 -18.66
C LEU A 40 -5.97 -7.01 -18.70
N SER A 41 -6.32 -7.53 -19.89
CA SER A 41 -7.54 -8.35 -20.02
C SER A 41 -7.40 -9.74 -20.67
N GLU A 42 -6.21 -10.31 -20.81
CA GLU A 42 -6.06 -11.61 -21.49
C GLU A 42 -5.82 -12.81 -20.56
N ASN A 43 -5.47 -12.58 -19.29
CA ASN A 43 -5.17 -13.65 -18.34
C ASN A 43 -5.90 -13.43 -17.00
N GLU A 44 -6.31 -14.51 -16.32
CA GLU A 44 -6.99 -14.48 -15.01
C GLU A 44 -6.20 -13.73 -13.92
N GLY A 45 -4.89 -13.53 -14.12
CA GLY A 45 -3.98 -12.73 -13.27
C GLY A 45 -3.82 -11.25 -13.66
N GLY A 46 -4.46 -10.79 -14.75
CA GLY A 46 -4.27 -9.45 -15.31
C GLY A 46 -4.61 -8.31 -14.34
N ASN A 47 -5.57 -8.56 -13.46
CA ASN A 47 -5.98 -7.66 -12.38
C ASN A 47 -4.87 -7.36 -11.36
N PHE A 48 -3.76 -8.12 -11.38
CA PHE A 48 -2.63 -7.94 -10.48
C PHE A 48 -1.38 -7.36 -11.14
N TYR A 49 -1.37 -7.15 -12.47
CA TYR A 49 -0.17 -6.65 -13.16
C TYR A 49 0.20 -5.22 -12.77
N SER A 50 -0.78 -4.40 -12.35
CA SER A 50 -0.52 -3.06 -11.85
C SER A 50 0.03 -3.06 -10.42
N ARG A 51 0.02 -4.22 -9.74
CA ARG A 51 0.48 -4.37 -8.36
C ARG A 51 1.93 -4.82 -8.32
N SER A 52 2.81 -3.93 -7.84
CA SER A 52 4.22 -4.26 -7.64
C SER A 52 4.42 -5.29 -6.52
N LEU A 53 5.53 -6.03 -6.58
CA LEU A 53 5.90 -7.00 -5.55
C LEU A 53 5.99 -6.35 -4.16
N ILE A 54 6.54 -5.13 -4.05
CA ILE A 54 6.63 -4.39 -2.78
C ILE A 54 5.25 -4.12 -2.19
N SER A 55 4.26 -3.74 -3.02
CA SER A 55 2.87 -3.54 -2.59
C SER A 55 2.18 -4.83 -2.15
N ARG A 56 2.70 -5.99 -2.56
CA ARG A 56 2.21 -7.30 -2.13
C ARG A 56 2.84 -7.73 -0.81
N LEU A 57 4.15 -7.55 -0.67
CA LEU A 57 4.88 -7.97 0.52
C LEU A 57 4.60 -7.06 1.73
N SER A 58 4.33 -5.79 1.51
CA SER A 58 4.02 -4.82 2.56
C SER A 58 2.81 -5.15 3.44
N GLU A 59 1.91 -6.04 3.00
CA GLU A 59 0.81 -6.54 3.83
C GLU A 59 1.26 -7.55 4.88
N TYR A 60 2.39 -8.23 4.62
CA TYR A 60 2.87 -9.36 5.42
C TYR A 60 4.20 -9.07 6.12
N TYR A 61 4.93 -8.06 5.66
CA TYR A 61 6.25 -7.69 6.18
C TYR A 61 6.25 -6.23 6.67
N PRO A 62 6.92 -5.95 7.80
CA PRO A 62 7.04 -4.59 8.30
C PRO A 62 7.85 -3.74 7.31
N LEU A 63 7.44 -2.47 7.17
CA LEU A 63 8.13 -1.50 6.33
C LEU A 63 8.82 -0.45 7.20
N SER A 64 10.03 -0.07 6.78
CA SER A 64 10.75 1.07 7.33
C SER A 64 10.53 2.29 6.44
N LEU A 65 10.13 3.41 7.06
CA LEU A 65 10.00 4.70 6.37
C LEU A 65 11.34 5.43 6.43
N LEU A 66 11.76 6.03 5.31
CA LEU A 66 12.86 6.99 5.29
C LEU A 66 12.30 8.37 5.63
N GLU A 67 12.84 8.98 6.68
CA GLU A 67 12.25 10.18 7.28
C GLU A 67 12.90 11.49 6.80
N ILE A 68 14.12 11.44 6.26
CA ILE A 68 14.86 12.65 5.84
C ILE A 68 14.77 12.84 4.33
N ASN A 69 14.33 14.03 3.89
CA ASN A 69 14.31 14.46 2.51
C ASN A 69 15.47 15.42 2.21
N TYR A 70 16.34 15.04 1.28
CA TYR A 70 17.53 15.81 0.87
C TYR A 70 17.33 16.63 -0.42
N ARG A 71 16.10 16.73 -0.94
CA ARG A 71 15.83 17.32 -2.26
C ARG A 71 15.10 18.66 -2.17
N CYS A 72 14.07 18.73 -1.34
CA CYS A 72 13.15 19.86 -1.31
C CYS A 72 13.49 20.80 -0.15
N HIS A 73 13.36 22.11 -0.40
CA HIS A 73 13.36 23.11 0.67
C HIS A 73 12.19 22.86 1.64
N PRO A 74 12.32 23.15 2.96
CA PRO A 74 11.28 22.90 3.96
C PRO A 74 9.89 23.42 3.57
N GLU A 75 9.81 24.64 3.02
CA GLU A 75 8.53 25.25 2.62
C GLU A 75 7.82 24.49 1.49
N ILE A 76 8.57 23.87 0.57
CA ILE A 76 8.01 23.04 -0.51
C ILE A 76 7.54 21.69 0.04
N LEU A 77 8.24 21.19 1.06
CA LEU A 77 8.02 19.89 1.67
C LEU A 77 6.85 19.88 2.67
N ASP A 78 6.46 21.05 3.20
CA ASP A 78 5.41 21.20 4.22
C ASP A 78 4.08 20.54 3.82
N TRP A 79 3.56 20.88 2.63
CA TRP A 79 2.30 20.31 2.15
C TRP A 79 2.38 18.80 1.91
N PRO A 80 3.36 18.25 1.15
CA PRO A 80 3.50 16.80 0.98
C PRO A 80 3.65 16.06 2.31
N THR A 81 4.44 16.60 3.23
CA THR A 81 4.68 16.00 4.55
C THR A 81 3.37 15.87 5.33
N SER A 82 2.56 16.93 5.36
CA SER A 82 1.27 16.94 6.05
C SER A 82 0.24 16.02 5.36
N ALA A 83 0.01 16.23 4.06
CA ALA A 83 -1.08 15.59 3.33
C ALA A 83 -0.84 14.09 3.06
N ILE A 84 0.42 13.72 2.77
CA ILE A 84 0.76 12.38 2.27
C ILE A 84 1.48 11.58 3.36
N TYR A 85 2.44 12.20 4.05
CA TYR A 85 3.33 11.52 4.99
C TYR A 85 2.91 11.60 6.46
N LYS A 86 1.79 12.27 6.78
CA LYS A 86 1.28 12.46 8.15
C LYS A 86 2.33 13.07 9.10
N GLY A 87 3.12 14.02 8.60
CA GLY A 87 4.15 14.69 9.40
C GLY A 87 5.43 13.90 9.63
N LYS A 88 5.59 12.71 9.05
CA LYS A 88 6.73 11.82 9.34
C LYS A 88 8.01 12.10 8.53
N ILE A 89 7.97 13.03 7.58
CA ILE A 89 9.13 13.38 6.76
C ILE A 89 9.61 14.79 7.11
N THR A 90 10.91 14.96 7.31
CA THR A 90 11.57 16.24 7.57
C THR A 90 12.52 16.59 6.43
N ALA A 91 12.78 17.89 6.23
CA ALA A 91 13.85 18.33 5.36
C ALA A 91 15.20 18.08 6.05
N ASN A 92 16.26 17.91 5.27
CA ASN A 92 17.61 17.98 5.80
C ASN A 92 18.00 19.44 6.00
N ASP A 93 18.26 19.82 7.26
CA ASP A 93 18.77 21.14 7.64
C ASP A 93 20.18 21.41 7.08
#